data_AF-A0A7C6I1M5-F1
#
_entry.id   AF-A0A7C6I1M5-F1
#
_cell.length_a   1.000
_cell.length_b   1.000
_cell.length_c   1.000
_cell.angle_alpha   90.00
_cell.angle_beta   90.00
_cell.angle_gamma   90.00
#
_symmetry.space_group_name_H-M   'P 1'
#
loop_
_entity.id
_entity.type
_entity.pdbx_description
1 polymer ?
#
loop_
_entity_poly.entity_id
_entity_poly.type
_entity_poly.pdbx_seq_one_letter_code
_entity_poly.pdbx_strand_id
1 'polypeptide(L)'
;MKYQCKVIINANLEKVIELFLEHMVQNKELKVGNETIFSYDINEHHVLVMKETIESINLPYEIVTIYEVEDVWNRCVNRFKRDKIKLSIQWKLSLFLKTV
;
A
#
# COMPACT_ATOMS: atom_id res chain seq x y z
N MET A 1 0.19 15.55 5.54
CA MET A 1 0.72 14.92 6.79
C MET A 1 1.50 13.66 6.42
N LYS A 2 2.53 13.26 7.16
CA LYS A 2 3.34 12.06 6.86
C LYS A 2 3.30 11.09 8.04
N TYR A 3 2.92 9.84 7.79
CA TYR A 3 2.93 8.77 8.78
C TYR A 3 4.00 7.75 8.42
N GLN A 4 4.64 7.19 9.44
CA GLN A 4 5.62 6.13 9.26
C GLN A 4 5.42 5.06 10.32
N CYS A 5 5.39 3.80 9.88
CA CYS A 5 5.38 2.63 10.75
C CYS A 5 6.55 1.73 10.38
N LYS A 6 7.19 1.12 11.39
CA LYS A 6 8.21 0.09 11.19
C LYS A 6 7.81 -1.15 11.98
N VAL A 7 7.70 -2.27 11.28
CA VAL A 7 7.36 -3.58 11.85
C VAL A 7 8.56 -4.50 11.70
N ILE A 8 8.92 -5.21 12.76
CA ILE A 8 9.98 -6.23 12.73
C ILE A 8 9.30 -7.59 12.77
N ILE A 9 9.57 -8.42 11.76
CA ILE A 9 8.95 -9.74 11.58
C ILE A 9 10.04 -10.80 11.59
N ASN A 10 9.85 -11.84 12.39
CA ASN A 10 10.75 -12.98 12.44
C ASN A 10 10.28 -14.10 11.51
N ALA A 11 10.32 -13.84 10.19
CA ALA A 11 9.89 -14.78 9.15
C ALA A 11 10.72 -14.59 7.87
N ASN A 12 10.55 -15.51 6.92
CA ASN A 12 11.17 -15.42 5.59
C ASN A 12 10.57 -14.21 4.81
N LEU A 13 11.44 -13.44 4.14
CA LEU A 13 11.09 -12.33 3.25
C LEU A 13 10.08 -12.72 2.17
N GLU A 14 10.27 -13.87 1.52
CA GLU A 14 9.39 -14.36 0.46
C GLU A 14 7.98 -14.58 0.99
N LYS A 15 7.84 -15.27 2.14
CA LYS A 15 6.53 -15.52 2.75
C LYS A 15 5.86 -14.23 3.21
N VAL A 16 6.64 -13.27 3.69
CA VAL A 16 6.10 -11.97 4.11
C VAL A 16 5.64 -11.16 2.91
N ILE A 17 6.37 -11.18 1.79
CA ILE A 17 5.96 -10.50 0.56
C ILE A 17 4.71 -11.16 -0.01
N GLU A 18 4.67 -12.48 -0.06
CA GLU A 18 3.51 -13.25 -0.51
C GLU A 18 2.25 -12.81 0.26
N LEU A 19 2.30 -12.84 1.60
CA LEU A 19 1.18 -12.41 2.46
C LEU A 19 0.87 -10.91 2.32
N PHE A 20 1.89 -10.08 2.13
CA PHE A 20 1.70 -8.65 1.90
C PHE A 20 0.95 -8.42 0.58
N LEU A 21 1.34 -9.09 -0.50
CA LEU A 21 0.67 -8.97 -1.80
C LEU A 21 -0.73 -9.56 -1.74
N GLU A 22 -0.95 -10.63 -0.99
CA GLU A 22 -2.27 -11.26 -0.84
C GLU A 22 -3.26 -10.40 -0.07
N HIS A 23 -2.81 -9.72 0.99
CA HIS A 23 -3.73 -9.04 1.92
C HIS A 23 -3.69 -7.51 1.85
N MET A 24 -2.54 -6.92 1.51
CA MET A 24 -2.34 -5.48 1.54
C MET A 24 -2.40 -4.82 0.16
N VAL A 25 -2.14 -5.57 -0.90
CA VAL A 25 -2.30 -5.09 -2.28
C VAL A 25 -3.54 -5.71 -2.87
N GLN A 26 -4.58 -4.90 -3.04
CA GLN A 26 -5.85 -5.40 -3.52
C GLN A 26 -5.87 -5.50 -5.05
N ASN A 27 -5.02 -4.72 -5.72
CA ASN A 27 -4.75 -4.86 -7.14
C ASN A 27 -4.07 -6.21 -7.43
N LYS A 28 -4.85 -7.13 -8.01
CA LYS A 28 -4.40 -8.51 -8.30
C LYS A 28 -3.44 -8.61 -9.48
N GLU A 29 -3.42 -7.62 -10.36
CA GLU A 29 -2.45 -7.56 -11.45
C GLU A 29 -1.32 -6.61 -11.06
N LEU A 30 -0.20 -7.19 -10.63
CA LEU A 30 1.00 -6.47 -10.20
C LEU A 30 1.73 -5.84 -11.39
N LYS A 31 1.13 -4.79 -11.93
CA LYS A 31 1.60 -4.04 -13.08
C LYS A 31 1.56 -2.55 -12.79
N VAL A 32 2.67 -1.86 -13.07
CA VAL A 32 2.76 -0.40 -12.92
C VAL A 32 1.70 0.29 -13.77
N GLY A 33 1.01 1.26 -13.17
CA GLY A 33 -0.10 1.99 -13.76
C GLY A 33 -1.43 1.25 -13.70
N ASN A 34 -1.47 0.00 -13.23
CA ASN A 34 -2.74 -0.69 -13.07
C ASN A 34 -3.55 -0.08 -11.95
N GLU A 35 -4.87 0.01 -12.16
CA GLU A 35 -5.81 0.63 -11.24
C GLU A 35 -6.81 -0.41 -10.73
N THR A 36 -7.28 -0.25 -9.50
CA THR A 36 -8.37 -1.04 -8.93
C THR A 36 -9.28 -0.12 -8.13
N ILE A 37 -10.59 -0.24 -8.32
CA ILE A 37 -11.59 0.57 -7.63
C ILE A 37 -12.27 -0.29 -6.56
N PHE A 38 -12.36 0.26 -5.37
CA PHE A 38 -13.08 -0.31 -4.23
C PHE A 38 -14.24 0.60 -3.88
N SER A 39 -15.38 -0.02 -3.58
CA SER A 39 -16.53 0.66 -3.02
C SER A 39 -16.80 0.08 -1.64
N TYR A 40 -16.83 0.93 -0.63
CA TYR A 40 -17.14 0.56 0.75
C TYR A 40 -18.44 1.22 1.17
N ASP A 41 -19.44 0.41 1.52
CA ASP A 41 -20.67 0.91 2.12
C ASP A 41 -20.37 1.34 3.57
N ILE A 42 -20.30 2.64 3.82
CA ILE A 42 -20.09 3.18 5.17
C ILE A 42 -21.40 3.14 5.96
N ASN A 43 -22.52 3.44 5.29
CA ASN A 43 -23.88 3.31 5.80
C ASN A 43 -24.88 3.33 4.62
N GLU A 44 -26.18 3.25 4.92
CA GLU A 44 -27.28 3.22 3.95
C GLU A 44 -27.30 4.38 2.94
N HIS A 45 -26.59 5.48 3.23
CA HIS A 45 -26.60 6.69 2.42
C HIS A 45 -25.22 7.09 1.89
N HIS A 46 -24.16 6.34 2.21
CA HIS A 46 -22.81 6.72 1.86
C HIS A 46 -21.96 5.54 1.41
N VAL A 47 -21.57 5.59 0.13
CA VAL A 47 -20.61 4.68 -0.49
C VAL A 47 -19.30 5.44 -0.69
N LEU A 48 -18.23 4.99 -0.04
CA LEU A 48 -16.91 5.52 -0.22
C LEU A 48 -16.20 4.78 -1.35
N VAL A 49 -15.81 5.52 -2.39
CA VAL A 49 -15.09 4.98 -3.53
C VAL A 49 -13.61 5.30 -3.40
N MET A 50 -12.79 4.26 -3.31
CA MET A 50 -11.33 4.33 -3.28
C MET A 50 -10.75 3.79 -4.59
N LYS A 51 -9.82 4.52 -5.19
CA LYS A 51 -9.00 4.01 -6.29
C LYS A 51 -7.59 3.72 -5.80
N GLU A 52 -7.11 2.51 -6.03
CA GLU A 52 -5.72 2.11 -5.82
C GLU A 52 -5.00 2.06 -7.17
N THR A 53 -3.83 2.69 -7.26
CA THR A 53 -2.97 2.65 -8.44
C THR A 53 -1.58 2.18 -8.03
N ILE A 54 -1.04 1.20 -8.76
CA ILE A 54 0.36 0.77 -8.56
C ILE A 54 1.28 1.80 -9.23
N GLU A 55 2.02 2.58 -8.44
CA GLU A 55 2.95 3.58 -8.95
C GLU A 55 4.31 2.97 -9.34
N SER A 56 4.84 2.08 -8.51
CA SER A 56 6.11 1.41 -8.80
C SER A 56 6.21 0.03 -8.12
N ILE A 57 6.91 -0.89 -8.78
CA ILE A 57 7.21 -2.23 -8.27
C ILE A 57 8.71 -2.45 -8.38
N ASN A 58 9.37 -2.69 -7.25
CA ASN A 58 10.75 -3.13 -7.15
C ASN A 58 10.85 -4.25 -6.10
N LEU A 59 10.05 -5.29 -6.29
CA LEU A 59 10.06 -6.45 -5.39
C LEU A 59 11.38 -7.21 -5.54
N PRO A 60 11.95 -7.74 -4.44
CA PRO A 60 11.35 -7.86 -3.11
C PRO A 60 11.54 -6.63 -2.18
N TYR A 61 12.09 -5.51 -2.66
CA TYR A 61 12.57 -4.43 -1.80
C TYR A 61 11.58 -3.30 -1.57
N GLU A 62 10.79 -2.95 -2.58
CA GLU A 62 9.86 -1.83 -2.50
C GLU A 62 8.64 -2.04 -3.39
N ILE A 63 7.50 -1.55 -2.94
CA ILE A 63 6.31 -1.31 -3.76
C ILE A 63 5.67 0.02 -3.33
N VAL A 64 5.28 0.83 -4.31
CA VAL A 64 4.60 2.10 -4.08
C VAL A 64 3.20 2.05 -4.66
N THR A 65 2.24 2.39 -3.81
CA THR A 65 0.83 2.39 -4.16
C THR A 65 0.24 3.76 -3.85
N ILE A 66 -0.55 4.29 -4.78
CA ILE A 66 -1.35 5.49 -4.60
C ILE A 66 -2.77 5.06 -4.27
N TYR A 67 -3.33 5.63 -3.21
CA TYR A 67 -4.74 5.50 -2.85
C TYR A 67 -5.42 6.85 -3.00
N GLU A 68 -6.48 6.94 -3.79
CA GLU A 68 -7.29 8.14 -3.97
C GLU A 68 -8.69 7.89 -3.43
N VAL A 69 -9.17 8.77 -2.56
CA VAL A 69 -10.52 8.74 -1.99
C VAL A 69 -11.02 10.18 -1.98
N GLU A 70 -12.09 10.47 -2.71
CA GLU A 70 -12.66 11.82 -2.78
C GLU A 70 -11.58 12.89 -3.11
N ASP A 71 -11.45 13.90 -2.25
CA ASP A 71 -10.51 15.02 -2.36
C ASP A 71 -9.14 14.73 -1.74
N VAL A 72 -8.87 13.47 -1.41
CA VAL A 72 -7.67 13.06 -0.71
C VAL A 72 -6.92 12.01 -1.53
N TRP A 73 -5.59 12.14 -1.57
CA TRP A 73 -4.76 11.05 -2.06
C TRP A 73 -3.57 10.77 -1.14
N ASN A 74 -3.19 9.50 -1.11
CA ASN A 74 -2.21 8.92 -0.24
C ASN A 74 -1.18 8.18 -1.06
N ARG A 75 0.09 8.57 -0.96
CA ARG A 75 1.20 7.79 -1.52
C ARG A 75 1.80 6.91 -0.43
N CYS A 76 1.59 5.59 -0.54
CA CYS A 76 2.10 4.60 0.39
C CYS A 76 3.35 3.93 -0.18
N VAL A 77 4.48 4.07 0.53
CA VAL A 77 5.75 3.44 0.19
C VAL A 77 5.99 2.30 1.17
N ASN A 78 6.01 1.08 0.66
CA ASN A 78 6.28 -0.13 1.43
C ASN A 78 7.68 -0.62 1.11
N ARG A 79 8.57 -0.63 2.12
CA ARG A 79 9.96 -1.11 1.98
C ARG A 79 10.19 -2.35 2.82
N PHE A 80 10.81 -3.35 2.22
CA PHE A 80 11.18 -4.59 2.88
C PHE A 80 12.69 -4.69 2.94
N LYS A 81 13.23 -4.92 4.14
CA LYS A 81 14.66 -5.05 4.35
C LYS A 81 14.96 -6.27 5.21
N ARG A 82 15.94 -7.06 4.78
CA ARG A 82 16.52 -8.14 5.58
C ARG A 82 17.67 -7.59 6.42
N ASP A 83 17.58 -7.68 7.74
CA ASP A 83 18.65 -7.30 8.66
C ASP A 83 19.18 -8.53 9.41
N LYS A 84 20.34 -9.04 8.98
CA LYS A 84 21.08 -10.19 9.54
C LYS A 84 20.26 -11.49 9.62
N ILE A 85 19.32 -11.60 10.57
CA ILE A 85 18.49 -12.77 10.86
C ILE A 85 16.98 -12.40 10.88
N LYS A 86 16.64 -11.11 10.99
CA LYS A 86 15.25 -10.64 11.11
C LYS A 86 14.84 -9.81 9.90
N LEU A 87 13.56 -9.82 9.57
CA LEU A 87 12.98 -8.97 8.55
C LEU A 87 12.47 -7.68 9.20
N SER A 88 12.64 -6.54 8.53
CA SER A 88 11.90 -5.32 8.87
C SER A 88 11.13 -4.82 7.67
N ILE A 89 9.87 -4.47 7.90
CA ILE A 89 9.04 -3.74 6.95
C ILE A 89 8.94 -2.29 7.44
N GLN A 90 9.16 -1.33 6.55
CA GLN A 90 8.92 0.07 6.81
C GLN A 90 7.84 0.58 5.86
N TRP A 91 6.75 1.05 6.44
CA TRP A 91 5.65 1.70 5.74
C TRP A 91 5.74 3.20 5.92
N LYS A 92 5.69 3.95 4.82
CA LYS A 92 5.66 5.40 4.84
C LYS A 92 4.47 5.89 4.02
N LEU A 93 3.51 6.49 4.69
CA LEU A 93 2.32 7.07 4.09
C LEU A 93 2.48 8.59 4.02
N SER A 94 2.27 9.16 2.84
CA SER A 94 2.21 10.62 2.65
C SER A 94 0.82 11.01 2.16
N LEU A 95 0.10 11.77 3.00
CA LEU A 95 -1.26 12.26 2.75
C LEU A 95 -1.19 13.66 2.13
N PHE A 96 -1.93 13.82 1.03
CA PHE A 96 -2.06 15.04 0.27
C PHE A 96 -3.55 15.35 0.04
N LEU A 97 -3.91 16.62 0.12
CA LEU A 97 -5.24 17.11 -0.28
C LEU A 97 -5.17 17.48 -1.77
N LYS A 98 -6.18 17.12 -2.55
CA LYS A 98 -6.38 17.64 -3.89
C LYS A 98 -6.76 19.11 -3.74
N THR A 99 -5.87 20.01 -4.13
CA THR A 99 -6.23 21.43 -4.28
C THR A 99 -7.10 21.56 -5.51
N VAL A 100 -8.31 22.11 -5.33
CA VAL A 100 -9.26 22.49 -6.39
C VAL A 100 -8.69 23.63 -7.22
#